data_AF-A0A2E1MN12-F1
#
_entry.id   AF-A0A2E1MN12-F1
#
_cell.length_a   1.000
_cell.length_b   1.000
_cell.length_c   1.000
_cell.angle_alpha   90.00
_cell.angle_beta   90.00
_cell.angle_gamma   90.00
#
_symmetry.space_group_name_H-M   'P 1'
#
loop_
_entity.id
_entity.type
_entity.pdbx_description
1 polymer ?
#
loop_
_entity_poly.entity_id
_entity_poly.type
_entity_poly.pdbx_seq_one_letter_code
_entity_poly.pdbx_strand_id
1 'polypeptide(L)'
;QKKGADFFIINNELGHKFVEVKTDTRAEETGNVALEIQMVYGDTKAIGCALKTFPDYLFYWIYPTNQLLYWTPDDLVPYILDWVIESKYRIVDTENKNFFSRSIIVPIEDLLATGVAHTLSVSYHLLDKVETS
;
A
#
# COMPACT_ATOMS: atom_id res chain seq x y z
N GLN A 1 -6.70 -15.79 0.15
CA GLN A 1 -5.64 -14.77 0.12
C GLN A 1 -4.34 -15.45 -0.32
N LYS A 2 -3.93 -15.28 -1.58
CA LYS A 2 -2.56 -15.64 -1.99
C LYS A 2 -1.68 -14.50 -1.46
N LYS A 3 -0.81 -14.83 -0.50
CA LYS A 3 0.15 -13.92 0.12
C LYS A 3 1.09 -13.36 -0.96
N GLY A 4 1.47 -12.10 -0.85
CA GLY A 4 2.48 -11.47 -1.70
C GLY A 4 2.58 -10.00 -1.38
N ALA A 5 3.05 -9.65 -0.18
CA ALA A 5 3.75 -8.39 -0.06
C ALA A 5 5.16 -8.72 -0.55
N ASP A 6 5.42 -8.42 -1.82
CA ASP A 6 6.69 -8.70 -2.45
C ASP A 6 7.65 -7.56 -2.07
N PHE A 7 8.63 -7.88 -1.24
CA PHE A 7 9.71 -6.97 -0.89
C PHE A 7 10.76 -7.00 -2.00
N PHE A 8 11.05 -5.85 -2.60
CA PHE A 8 12.10 -5.72 -3.61
C PHE A 8 13.25 -4.89 -3.05
N ILE A 9 14.47 -5.37 -3.27
CA ILE A 9 15.71 -4.64 -2.98
C ILE A 9 16.27 -4.16 -4.33
N ILE A 10 16.28 -2.84 -4.54
CA ILE A 10 16.96 -2.24 -5.71
C ILE A 10 18.36 -1.84 -5.25
N ASN A 11 19.39 -2.46 -5.85
CA ASN A 11 20.79 -2.10 -5.62
C ASN A 11 21.28 -1.23 -6.78
N ASN A 12 21.42 0.06 -6.55
CA ASN A 12 22.04 0.98 -7.51
C ASN A 12 23.46 1.30 -7.04
N GLU A 13 24.39 0.35 -7.18
CA GLU A 13 25.86 0.41 -6.97
C GLU A 13 26.44 1.07 -5.69
N LEU A 14 25.66 1.78 -4.87
CA LEU A 14 26.08 2.57 -3.70
C LEU A 14 25.05 2.56 -2.54
N GLY A 15 23.95 1.80 -2.63
CA GLY A 15 22.95 1.68 -1.56
C GLY A 15 21.80 0.72 -1.88
N HIS A 16 21.17 0.18 -0.84
CA HIS A 16 19.96 -0.64 -0.94
C HIS A 16 18.72 0.23 -0.79
N LYS A 17 17.77 0.13 -1.72
CA LYS A 17 16.42 0.68 -1.59
C LYS A 17 15.42 -0.45 -1.34
N PHE A 18 14.63 -0.33 -0.29
CA PHE A 18 13.60 -1.29 0.10
C PHE A 18 12.24 -0.81 -0.41
N VAL A 19 11.60 -1.65 -1.20
CA VAL A 19 10.28 -1.38 -1.76
C VAL A 19 9.31 -2.41 -1.22
N GLU A 20 8.19 -1.96 -0.65
CA GLU A 20 7.07 -2.84 -0.29
C GLU A 20 5.90 -2.59 -1.24
N VAL A 21 5.46 -3.66 -1.92
CA VAL A 21 4.32 -3.61 -2.85
C VAL A 21 3.10 -4.24 -2.20
N LYS A 22 1.96 -3.54 -2.30
CA LYS A 22 0.62 -4.03 -1.95
C LYS A 22 -0.26 -4.07 -3.17
N THR A 23 -1.19 -5.02 -3.20
CA THR A 23 -2.22 -5.10 -4.23
C THR A 23 -3.56 -4.80 -3.61
N ASP A 24 -4.27 -3.82 -4.17
CA ASP A 24 -5.65 -3.51 -3.82
C ASP A 24 -6.56 -3.87 -5.01
N THR A 25 -7.37 -4.91 -4.84
CA THR A 25 -8.26 -5.44 -5.88
C THR A 25 -9.60 -4.74 -5.95
N ARG A 26 -9.88 -3.78 -5.05
CA ARG A 26 -11.16 -3.06 -5.00
C ARG A 26 -10.99 -1.56 -5.23
N ALA A 27 -9.75 -1.09 -5.31
CA ALA A 27 -9.45 0.32 -5.48
C ALA A 27 -10.03 0.92 -6.77
N GLU A 28 -9.95 0.20 -7.89
CA GLU A 28 -10.54 0.65 -9.16
C GLU A 28 -12.06 0.80 -9.06
N GLU A 29 -12.74 -0.21 -8.49
CA GLU A 29 -14.20 -0.22 -8.40
C GLU A 29 -14.74 0.83 -7.41
N THR A 30 -14.02 1.04 -6.31
CA THR A 30 -14.51 1.88 -5.20
C THR A 30 -13.99 3.30 -5.25
N GLY A 31 -12.93 3.58 -6.00
CA GLY A 31 -12.22 4.86 -5.97
C GLY A 31 -11.49 5.13 -4.64
N ASN A 32 -11.34 4.11 -3.79
CA ASN A 32 -10.74 4.21 -2.48
C ASN A 32 -9.60 3.20 -2.31
N VAL A 33 -8.57 3.56 -1.56
CA VAL A 33 -7.51 2.63 -1.13
C VAL A 33 -7.70 2.23 0.33
N ALA A 34 -7.40 0.97 0.64
CA ALA A 34 -7.34 0.49 2.01
C ALA A 34 -5.91 0.57 2.58
N LEU A 35 -5.64 1.58 3.40
CA LEU A 35 -4.34 1.76 4.05
C LEU A 35 -4.33 1.01 5.39
N GLU A 36 -3.61 -0.11 5.47
CA GLU A 36 -3.54 -0.93 6.68
C GLU A 36 -2.69 -0.24 7.75
N ILE A 37 -3.33 0.14 8.87
CA ILE A 37 -2.71 0.87 9.98
C ILE A 37 -2.38 -0.04 11.17
N GLN A 38 -3.04 -1.19 11.29
CA GLN A 38 -2.79 -2.15 12.35
C GLN A 38 -3.01 -3.59 11.87
N MET A 39 -2.18 -4.50 12.36
CA MET A 39 -2.34 -5.94 12.24
C MET A 39 -2.39 -6.59 13.62
N VAL A 40 -3.13 -7.68 13.72
CA VAL A 40 -3.19 -8.52 14.92
C VAL A 40 -3.10 -9.99 14.48
N TYR A 41 -2.14 -10.70 15.07
CA TYR A 41 -1.89 -12.13 14.86
C TYR A 41 -1.96 -12.84 16.22
N GLY A 42 -3.06 -13.53 16.49
CA GLY A 42 -3.33 -14.03 17.85
C GLY A 42 -3.33 -12.88 18.86
N ASP A 43 -2.49 -12.97 19.91
CA ASP A 43 -2.35 -11.92 20.93
C ASP A 43 -1.35 -10.81 20.57
N THR A 44 -0.66 -10.93 19.42
CA THR A 44 0.37 -9.97 19.01
C THR A 44 -0.23 -8.87 18.15
N LYS A 45 -0.02 -7.61 18.55
CA LYS A 45 -0.35 -6.43 17.73
C LYS A 45 0.90 -5.93 17.02
N ALA A 46 0.75 -5.55 15.76
CA ALA A 46 1.82 -4.99 14.94
C ALA A 46 1.31 -3.78 14.16
N ILE A 47 2.25 -2.92 13.76
CA ILE A 47 2.00 -1.76 12.91
C ILE A 47 1.66 -2.25 11.50
N GLY A 48 0.55 -1.75 10.96
CA GLY A 48 0.13 -2.04 9.58
C GLY A 48 1.07 -1.41 8.56
N CYS A 49 1.09 -1.94 7.33
CA CYS A 49 2.07 -1.52 6.33
C CYS A 49 2.08 -0.02 6.04
N ALA A 50 0.93 0.66 6.10
CA ALA A 50 0.83 2.07 5.76
C ALA A 50 1.54 2.99 6.77
N LEU A 51 1.87 2.47 7.96
CA LEU A 51 2.57 3.18 9.03
C LEU A 51 4.00 2.69 9.25
N LYS A 52 4.52 1.78 8.41
CA LYS A 52 5.91 1.33 8.50
C LYS A 52 6.83 2.32 7.79
N THR A 53 7.90 2.72 8.47
CA THR A 53 8.93 3.62 7.92
C THR A 53 10.17 2.89 7.42
N PHE A 54 10.21 1.56 7.54
CA PHE A 54 11.30 0.75 7.02
C PHE A 54 11.46 0.80 5.48
N PRO A 55 10.40 0.66 4.66
CA PRO A 55 10.56 0.74 3.22
C PRO A 55 10.84 2.18 2.79
N ASP A 56 11.75 2.36 1.82
CA ASP A 56 11.99 3.66 1.19
C ASP A 56 10.77 4.13 0.39
N TYR A 57 10.04 3.17 -0.19
CA TYR A 57 8.84 3.41 -0.97
C TYR A 57 7.79 2.33 -0.71
N LEU A 58 6.55 2.77 -0.57
CA LEU A 58 5.36 1.92 -0.63
C LEU A 58 4.71 2.07 -1.99
N PHE A 59 4.41 0.95 -2.64
CA PHE A 59 3.64 0.91 -3.87
C PHE A 59 2.32 0.20 -3.63
N TYR A 60 1.24 0.79 -4.11
CA TYR A 60 -0.09 0.22 -4.12
C TYR A 60 -0.53 0.00 -5.56
N TRP A 61 -0.56 -1.27 -5.96
CA TRP A 61 -1.07 -1.67 -7.26
C TRP A 61 -2.59 -1.69 -7.23
N ILE A 62 -3.19 -0.84 -8.08
CA ILE A 62 -4.63 -0.82 -8.35
C ILE A 62 -4.93 -1.97 -9.32
N TYR A 63 -5.17 -3.17 -8.81
CA TYR A 63 -5.50 -4.32 -9.64
C TYR A 63 -6.98 -4.28 -10.08
N PRO A 64 -7.32 -4.68 -11.32
CA PRO A 64 -6.47 -5.24 -12.37
C PRO A 64 -5.76 -4.24 -13.30
N THR A 65 -5.81 -2.93 -13.04
CA THR A 65 -5.24 -1.88 -13.91
C THR A 65 -3.71 -1.91 -13.99
N ASN A 66 -3.11 -1.09 -14.86
CA ASN A 66 -1.66 -0.86 -14.87
C ASN A 66 -1.21 0.32 -14.01
N GLN A 67 -2.03 0.78 -13.09
CA GLN A 67 -1.70 1.95 -12.26
C GLN A 67 -1.13 1.51 -10.91
N LEU A 68 0.02 2.07 -10.57
CA LEU A 68 0.58 2.06 -9.24
C LEU A 68 0.36 3.43 -8.60
N LEU A 69 -0.06 3.45 -7.35
CA LEU A 69 0.13 4.57 -6.44
C LEU A 69 1.44 4.34 -5.69
N TYR A 70 2.21 5.39 -5.44
CA TYR A 70 3.43 5.26 -4.62
C TYR A 70 3.74 6.53 -3.83
N TRP A 71 4.46 6.35 -2.72
CA TRP A 71 4.92 7.41 -1.83
C TRP A 71 6.10 6.92 -0.99
N THR A 72 6.81 7.85 -0.36
CA THR A 72 7.72 7.55 0.75
C THR A 72 6.93 7.50 2.06
N PRO A 73 7.06 6.47 2.90
CA PRO A 73 6.23 6.35 4.10
C PRO A 73 6.38 7.52 5.07
N ASP A 74 7.61 8.02 5.28
CA ASP A 74 7.87 9.14 6.19
C ASP A 74 7.06 10.40 5.84
N ASP A 75 6.80 10.62 4.55
CA ASP A 75 6.04 11.78 4.06
C ASP A 75 4.52 11.60 4.23
N LEU A 76 4.00 10.38 4.05
CA LEU A 76 2.56 10.12 4.10
C LEU A 76 2.05 9.84 5.53
N VAL A 77 2.88 9.26 6.40
CA VAL A 77 2.48 8.89 7.78
C VAL A 77 1.84 10.04 8.56
N PRO A 78 2.35 11.29 8.55
CA PRO A 78 1.72 12.41 9.24
C PRO A 78 0.25 12.62 8.83
N TYR A 79 -0.03 12.57 7.52
CA TYR A 79 -1.41 12.71 7.01
C TYR A 79 -2.31 11.58 7.47
N ILE A 80 -1.80 10.33 7.46
CA ILE A 80 -2.57 9.17 7.95
C ILE A 80 -2.91 9.35 9.43
N LEU A 81 -1.97 9.83 10.25
CA LEU A 81 -2.20 10.09 11.66
C LEU A 81 -3.24 11.18 11.87
N ASP A 82 -3.16 12.30 11.14
CA ASP A 82 -4.15 13.37 11.19
C ASP A 82 -5.54 12.84 10.82
N TRP A 83 -5.66 12.09 9.72
CA TRP A 83 -6.94 11.51 9.30
C TRP A 83 -7.54 10.55 10.32
N VAL A 84 -6.70 9.78 11.03
CA VAL A 84 -7.14 8.88 12.10
C VAL A 84 -7.60 9.66 13.33
N ILE A 85 -6.84 10.67 13.76
CA ILE A 85 -7.16 11.51 14.93
C ILE A 85 -8.45 12.29 14.69
N GLU A 86 -8.60 12.88 13.51
CA GLU A 86 -9.76 13.66 13.12
C GLU A 86 -10.98 12.80 12.77
N SER A 87 -10.82 11.47 12.72
CA SER A 87 -11.84 10.54 12.22
C SER A 87 -12.36 10.94 10.83
N LYS A 88 -11.48 11.50 9.99
CA LYS A 88 -11.84 12.06 8.68
C LYS A 88 -12.40 11.00 7.75
N TYR A 89 -11.85 9.79 7.82
CA TYR A 89 -12.27 8.66 6.98
C TYR A 89 -12.70 7.45 7.80
N ARG A 90 -13.50 6.60 7.15
CA ARG A 90 -13.97 5.35 7.75
C ARG A 90 -12.80 4.40 7.95
N ILE A 91 -12.70 3.86 9.15
CA ILE A 91 -11.84 2.73 9.48
C ILE A 91 -12.66 1.44 9.37
N VAL A 92 -12.10 0.44 8.71
CA VAL A 92 -12.70 -0.89 8.56
C VAL A 92 -11.81 -1.94 9.16
N ASP A 93 -12.45 -2.93 9.77
CA ASP A 93 -11.80 -4.10 10.33
C ASP A 93 -12.00 -5.27 9.36
N THR A 94 -10.93 -6.01 9.09
CA THR A 94 -10.92 -7.23 8.27
C THR A 94 -10.45 -8.38 9.14
N GLU A 95 -11.30 -9.40 9.32
CA GLU A 95 -11.00 -10.56 10.16
C GLU A 95 -11.01 -11.85 9.33
N ASN A 96 -9.98 -12.68 9.51
CA ASN A 96 -9.88 -13.98 8.88
C ASN A 96 -9.18 -14.99 9.79
N LYS A 97 -9.96 -15.90 10.40
CA LYS A 97 -9.59 -17.00 11.33
C LYS A 97 -8.64 -16.63 12.48
N ASN A 98 -7.41 -16.21 12.21
CA ASN A 98 -6.37 -15.82 13.18
C ASN A 98 -5.67 -14.50 12.83
N PHE A 99 -6.14 -13.79 11.79
CA PHE A 99 -5.60 -12.52 11.33
C PHE A 99 -6.69 -11.47 11.39
N PHE A 100 -6.40 -10.39 12.09
CA PHE A 100 -7.20 -9.19 12.06
C PHE A 100 -6.35 -8.05 11.53
N SER A 101 -6.89 -7.26 10.61
CA SER A 101 -6.28 -6.00 10.21
C SER A 101 -7.28 -4.86 10.25
N ARG A 102 -6.77 -3.68 10.52
CA ARG A 102 -7.53 -2.45 10.51
C ARG A 102 -6.96 -1.54 9.44
N SER A 103 -7.84 -1.10 8.55
CA SER A 103 -7.47 -0.21 7.46
C SER A 103 -8.31 1.06 7.49
N ILE A 104 -7.67 2.19 7.24
CA ILE A 104 -8.38 3.43 6.91
C ILE A 104 -8.69 3.43 5.41
N ILE A 105 -9.94 3.75 5.06
CA ILE A 105 -10.41 3.77 3.67
C ILE A 105 -10.34 5.19 3.15
N VAL A 106 -9.39 5.47 2.26
CA VAL A 106 -9.08 6.83 1.81
C VAL A 106 -9.44 6.97 0.32
N PRO A 107 -10.18 8.01 -0.09
CA PRO A 107 -10.38 8.31 -1.50
C PRO A 107 -9.04 8.54 -2.21
N ILE A 108 -8.87 7.97 -3.40
CA ILE A 108 -7.62 8.13 -4.18
C ILE A 108 -7.36 9.60 -4.48
N GLU A 109 -8.41 10.38 -4.76
CA GLU A 109 -8.30 11.82 -5.01
C GLU A 109 -7.70 12.58 -3.82
N ASP A 110 -8.13 12.26 -2.60
CA ASP A 110 -7.65 12.91 -1.39
C ASP A 110 -6.23 12.47 -1.05
N LEU A 111 -5.91 11.20 -1.30
CA LEU A 111 -4.55 10.71 -1.18
C LEU A 111 -3.59 11.47 -2.12
N LEU A 112 -3.98 11.67 -3.38
CA LEU A 112 -3.18 12.44 -4.34
C LEU A 112 -3.14 13.94 -3.99
N ALA A 113 -4.21 14.49 -3.41
CA ALA A 113 -4.27 15.88 -2.99
C ALA A 113 -3.28 16.23 -1.87
N THR A 114 -2.72 15.24 -1.16
CA THR A 114 -1.61 15.46 -0.22
C THR A 114 -0.35 15.98 -0.90
N GLY A 115 -0.18 15.74 -2.20
CA GLY A 115 1.02 16.07 -2.96
C GLY A 115 2.22 15.15 -2.71
N VAL A 116 2.15 14.22 -1.75
CA VAL A 116 3.23 13.27 -1.42
C VAL A 116 3.01 11.88 -2.04
N ALA A 117 1.78 11.60 -2.47
CA ALA A 117 1.44 10.40 -3.21
C ALA A 117 1.40 10.68 -4.71
N HIS A 118 1.87 9.72 -5.51
CA HIS A 118 2.01 9.85 -6.94
C HIS A 118 1.47 8.63 -7.67
N THR A 119 1.11 8.81 -8.94
CA THR A 119 0.71 7.72 -9.84
C THR A 119 1.84 7.37 -10.79
N LEU A 120 1.97 6.09 -11.10
CA LEU A 120 2.86 5.56 -12.13
C LEU A 120 2.10 4.52 -12.95
N SER A 121 2.07 4.68 -14.27
CA SER A 121 1.56 3.64 -15.17
C SER A 121 2.69 2.69 -15.55
N VAL A 122 2.52 1.40 -15.26
CA VAL A 122 3.48 0.35 -15.65
C VAL A 122 3.09 -0.28 -16.99
N SER A 123 4.07 -0.74 -17.76
CA SER A 123 3.81 -1.43 -19.03
C SER A 123 3.46 -2.90 -18.79
N TYR A 124 2.35 -3.38 -19.37
CA TYR A 124 1.98 -4.80 -19.34
C TYR A 124 2.92 -5.70 -20.15
N HIS A 125 3.68 -5.15 -21.11
CA HIS A 125 4.47 -5.90 -22.09
C HIS A 125 5.69 -6.63 -21.52
N LEU A 126 5.98 -6.50 -20.23
CA LEU A 126 7.03 -7.28 -19.57
C LEU A 126 6.63 -8.75 -19.39
N LEU A 127 5.35 -9.04 -19.12
CA LEU A 127 4.89 -10.42 -18.89
C LEU A 127 4.78 -11.23 -20.18
N ASP A 128 4.33 -10.61 -21.27
CA ASP A 128 4.25 -11.24 -22.60
C ASP A 128 5.61 -11.80 -23.07
N LYS A 129 6.72 -11.15 -22.67
CA LYS A 129 8.08 -11.60 -22.98
C LYS A 129 8.55 -12.78 -22.12
N VAL A 130 8.02 -12.93 -20.90
CA VAL A 130 8.41 -14.00 -19.97
C VAL A 130 7.61 -15.28 -20.24
N GLU A 131 6.35 -15.17 -20.65
CA GLU A 131 5.53 -16.35 -21.02
C GLU A 131 5.94 -16.98 -22.36
N THR A 132 6.64 -16.23 -23.21
CA THR A 132 7.11 -16.67 -24.54
C THR A 132 8.58 -17.10 -24.58
N SER A 133 9.26 -17.14 -23.42
CA SER A 133 10.65 -17.61 -23.23
C SER A 133 10.70 -18.99 -22.60
#